data_AF-A0A4T0USQ1-F1
#
_entry.id   AF-A0A4T0USQ1-F1
#
_cell.length_a   1.000
_cell.length_b   1.000
_cell.length_c   1.000
_cell.angle_alpha   90.00
_cell.angle_beta   90.00
_cell.angle_gamma   90.00
#
_symmetry.space_group_name_H-M   'P 1'
#
loop_
_entity.id
_entity.type
_entity.pdbx_description
1 polymer ?
#
loop_
_entity_poly.entity_id
_entity_poly.type
_entity_poly.pdbx_seq_one_letter_code
_entity_poly.pdbx_strand_id
1 'polypeptide(L)'
;MSASTRRRAEILRAVIAAADTRCDGVLPSDLPGVRGPQSAFADDLDLVGALQLRWHARLVVRIEREQSAGRAAGHGTLSDAVVAAWRATADEMPGVRLVLDAAAGAAADERTAQALARARATEHATLAVAAGLAGTADVHDPRALAAGERLEEAARATWRATPVRAAGHRRTLVDRLRAALAA
;
A
#
# COMPACT_ATOMS: atom_id res chain seq x y z
N MET A 1 -8.71 14.45 -18.13
CA MET A 1 -8.93 13.26 -17.28
C MET A 1 -10.38 12.82 -17.46
N SER A 2 -10.61 11.64 -18.04
CA SER A 2 -11.98 11.16 -18.39
C SER A 2 -12.80 10.83 -17.14
N ALA A 3 -14.14 10.90 -17.23
CA ALA A 3 -15.06 10.60 -16.13
C ALA A 3 -14.86 9.19 -15.54
N SER A 4 -14.51 8.22 -16.40
CA SER A 4 -14.19 6.84 -15.99
C SER A 4 -12.98 6.77 -15.05
N THR A 5 -11.91 7.53 -15.34
CA THR A 5 -10.70 7.59 -14.52
C THR A 5 -10.95 8.21 -13.14
N ARG A 6 -11.80 9.25 -13.09
CA ARG A 6 -12.18 9.89 -11.81
C ARG A 6 -12.93 8.92 -10.91
N ARG A 7 -13.93 8.23 -11.47
CA ARG A 7 -14.72 7.24 -10.74
C ARG A 7 -13.87 6.09 -10.21
N ARG A 8 -12.96 5.57 -11.03
CA ARG A 8 -12.01 4.53 -10.59
C ARG A 8 -11.15 4.99 -9.41
N ALA A 9 -10.65 6.22 -9.45
CA ALA A 9 -9.86 6.78 -8.36
C ALA A 9 -10.68 6.98 -7.07
N GLU A 10 -11.95 7.38 -7.19
CA GLU A 10 -12.88 7.50 -6.05
C GLU A 10 -13.13 6.15 -5.39
N ILE A 11 -13.45 5.12 -6.19
CA ILE A 11 -13.69 3.76 -5.67
C ILE A 11 -12.40 3.19 -5.06
N LEU A 12 -11.24 3.38 -5.69
CA LEU A 12 -9.97 2.94 -5.13
C LEU A 12 -9.70 3.55 -3.74
N ARG A 13 -9.99 4.85 -3.55
CA ARG A 13 -9.89 5.49 -2.23
C ARG A 13 -10.82 4.87 -1.19
N ALA A 14 -12.05 4.54 -1.59
CA ALA A 14 -12.99 3.84 -0.71
C ALA A 14 -12.52 2.43 -0.33
N VAL A 15 -11.98 1.69 -1.30
CA VAL A 15 -11.38 0.35 -1.07
C VAL A 15 -10.23 0.44 -0.07
N ILE A 16 -9.29 1.37 -0.25
CA ILE A 16 -8.15 1.57 0.66
C ILE A 16 -8.65 1.87 2.07
N ALA A 17 -9.58 2.82 2.22
CA ALA A 17 -10.13 3.18 3.52
C ALA A 17 -10.84 2.00 4.21
N ALA A 18 -11.60 1.20 3.45
CA ALA A 18 -12.26 0.01 3.97
C ALA A 18 -11.25 -1.06 4.38
N ALA A 19 -10.25 -1.34 3.54
CA ALA A 19 -9.19 -2.30 3.85
C ALA A 19 -8.47 -1.89 5.15
N ASP A 20 -8.05 -0.63 5.27
CA ASP A 20 -7.30 -0.13 6.42
C ASP A 20 -8.16 -0.09 7.70
N THR A 21 -9.48 0.08 7.57
CA THR A 21 -10.41 -0.04 8.71
C THR A 21 -10.59 -1.48 9.17
N ARG A 22 -10.69 -2.43 8.23
CA ARG A 22 -10.94 -3.85 8.52
C ARG A 22 -9.68 -4.56 9.03
N CYS A 23 -8.55 -4.33 8.36
CA CYS A 23 -7.26 -5.00 8.62
C CYS A 23 -7.38 -6.52 8.77
N ASP A 24 -8.23 -7.15 7.97
CA ASP A 24 -8.49 -8.60 7.96
C ASP A 24 -7.79 -9.33 6.79
N GLY A 25 -7.13 -8.58 5.90
CA GLY A 25 -6.50 -9.12 4.69
C GLY A 25 -7.48 -9.51 3.59
N VAL A 26 -8.77 -9.21 3.74
CA VAL A 26 -9.80 -9.55 2.76
C VAL A 26 -9.98 -8.40 1.77
N LEU A 27 -9.92 -8.71 0.47
CA LEU A 27 -10.15 -7.72 -0.58
C LEU A 27 -11.58 -7.14 -0.46
N PRO A 28 -11.77 -5.81 -0.29
CA PRO A 28 -13.10 -5.18 -0.15
C PRO A 28 -13.95 -5.19 -1.44
N SER A 29 -14.34 -6.38 -1.90
CA SER A 29 -15.12 -6.62 -3.11
C SER A 29 -16.61 -6.33 -2.95
N ASP A 30 -17.08 -6.19 -1.71
CA ASP A 30 -18.44 -5.86 -1.31
C ASP A 30 -18.81 -4.38 -1.52
N LEU A 31 -17.83 -3.51 -1.78
CA LEU A 31 -18.06 -2.08 -1.93
C LEU A 31 -18.77 -1.74 -3.25
N PRO A 32 -19.68 -0.74 -3.25
CA PRO A 32 -20.36 -0.29 -4.46
C PRO A 32 -19.38 0.14 -5.56
N GLY A 33 -19.58 -0.40 -6.76
CA GLY A 33 -18.76 -0.07 -7.94
C GLY A 33 -17.45 -0.87 -8.05
N VAL A 34 -17.15 -1.78 -7.10
CA VAL A 34 -16.03 -2.73 -7.25
C VAL A 34 -16.42 -3.90 -8.14
N ARG A 35 -17.62 -4.47 -7.96
CA ARG A 35 -18.20 -5.56 -8.77
C ARG A 35 -19.48 -5.10 -9.48
N GLY A 36 -19.92 -5.89 -10.46
CA GLY A 36 -21.17 -5.68 -11.19
C GLY A 36 -21.02 -4.95 -12.54
N PRO A 37 -22.14 -4.60 -13.22
CA PRO A 37 -22.14 -4.12 -14.60
C PRO A 37 -21.50 -2.73 -14.80
N GLN A 38 -21.36 -1.96 -13.72
CA GLN A 38 -20.62 -0.70 -13.70
C GLN A 38 -19.40 -0.81 -12.80
N SER A 39 -18.69 -1.95 -12.80
CA SER A 39 -17.44 -2.07 -12.04
C SER A 39 -16.39 -1.07 -12.55
N ALA A 40 -15.60 -0.51 -11.64
CA ALA A 40 -14.46 0.33 -11.98
C ALA A 40 -13.19 -0.47 -12.26
N PHE A 41 -13.22 -1.77 -11.95
CA PHE A 41 -12.13 -2.73 -12.11
C PHE A 41 -12.63 -3.92 -12.93
N ALA A 42 -11.77 -4.44 -13.79
CA ALA A 42 -12.12 -5.58 -14.64
C ALA A 42 -12.37 -6.85 -13.80
N ASP A 43 -11.48 -7.09 -12.83
CA ASP A 43 -11.48 -8.27 -11.97
C ASP A 43 -10.72 -7.98 -10.66
N ASP A 44 -10.51 -9.03 -9.86
CA ASP A 44 -9.73 -8.98 -8.61
C ASP A 44 -8.27 -8.61 -8.87
N LEU A 45 -7.68 -9.13 -9.95
CA LEU A 45 -6.28 -8.87 -10.31
C LEU A 45 -6.05 -7.39 -10.66
N ASP A 46 -6.96 -6.78 -11.41
CA ASP A 46 -6.92 -5.34 -11.74
C ASP A 46 -7.07 -4.46 -10.48
N LEU A 47 -7.92 -4.85 -9.54
CA LEU A 47 -8.04 -4.14 -8.26
C LEU A 47 -6.77 -4.29 -7.40
N VAL A 48 -6.23 -5.50 -7.28
CA VAL A 48 -4.98 -5.76 -6.56
C VAL A 48 -3.82 -5.01 -7.21
N GLY A 49 -3.73 -4.98 -8.54
CA GLY A 49 -2.73 -4.18 -9.26
C GLY A 49 -2.84 -2.68 -8.97
N ALA A 50 -4.06 -2.15 -8.83
CA ALA A 50 -4.27 -0.76 -8.45
C ALA A 50 -3.84 -0.47 -7.00
N LEU A 51 -4.10 -1.40 -6.08
CA LEU A 51 -3.62 -1.32 -4.69
C LEU A 51 -2.10 -1.39 -4.62
N GLN A 52 -1.48 -2.28 -5.38
CA GLN A 52 -0.02 -2.42 -5.49
C GLN A 52 0.62 -1.11 -5.99
N LEU A 53 0.05 -0.51 -7.04
CA LEU A 53 0.54 0.77 -7.55
C LEU A 53 0.44 1.88 -6.50
N ARG A 54 -0.67 1.93 -5.75
CA ARG A 54 -0.85 2.92 -4.68
C ARG A 54 0.16 2.73 -3.56
N TRP A 55 0.38 1.48 -3.15
CA TRP A 55 1.37 1.08 -2.15
C TRP A 55 2.78 1.51 -2.57
N HIS A 56 3.22 1.16 -3.79
CA HIS A 56 4.53 1.54 -4.30
C HIS A 56 4.74 3.04 -4.37
N ALA A 57 3.77 3.77 -4.93
CA ALA A 57 3.86 5.23 -5.00
C ALA A 57 3.99 5.86 -3.60
N ARG A 58 3.32 5.28 -2.59
CA ARG A 58 3.46 5.74 -1.21
C ARG A 58 4.84 5.41 -0.64
N LEU A 59 5.31 4.20 -0.86
CA LEU A 59 6.58 3.69 -0.36
C LEU A 59 7.77 4.51 -0.88
N VAL A 60 7.80 4.81 -2.18
CA VAL A 60 8.85 5.64 -2.79
C VAL A 60 8.93 7.02 -2.13
N VAL A 61 7.79 7.70 -1.99
CA VAL A 61 7.72 9.01 -1.32
C VAL A 61 8.19 8.89 0.14
N ARG A 62 7.91 7.76 0.81
CA ARG A 62 8.33 7.57 2.20
C ARG A 62 9.82 7.32 2.33
N ILE A 63 10.41 6.55 1.42
CA ILE A 63 11.85 6.33 1.34
C ILE A 63 12.58 7.67 1.19
N GLU A 64 12.16 8.50 0.25
CA GLU A 64 12.75 9.83 0.02
C GLU A 64 12.71 10.71 1.27
N ARG A 65 11.57 10.70 1.97
CA ARG A 65 11.36 11.46 3.20
C ARG A 65 12.26 10.97 4.34
N GLU A 66 12.30 9.66 4.61
CA GLU A 66 13.10 9.11 5.70
C GLU A 66 14.61 9.26 5.44
N GLN A 67 15.05 9.10 4.19
CA GLN A 67 16.45 9.38 3.84
C GLN A 67 16.81 10.85 4.05
N SER A 68 15.91 11.77 3.69
CA SER A 68 16.13 13.20 3.90
C SER A 68 16.18 13.56 5.38
N ALA A 69 15.32 12.94 6.20
CA ALA A 69 15.32 13.11 7.66
C ALA A 69 16.60 12.57 8.30
N GLY A 70 17.04 11.35 7.93
CA GLY A 70 18.29 10.77 8.43
C GLY A 70 19.53 11.60 8.07
N ARG A 71 19.61 12.09 6.83
CA ARG A 71 20.68 13.02 6.41
C ARG A 71 20.69 14.30 7.24
N ALA A 72 19.53 14.90 7.49
CA ALA A 72 19.42 16.13 8.28
C ALA A 72 19.82 15.91 9.76
N ALA A 73 19.53 14.73 10.31
CA ALA A 73 19.90 14.36 11.67
C ALA A 73 21.38 13.93 11.81
N GLY A 74 22.10 13.73 10.71
CA GLY A 74 23.51 13.34 10.71
C GLY A 74 23.78 11.90 11.16
N HIS A 75 22.76 11.04 11.17
CA HIS A 75 22.88 9.66 11.63
C HIS A 75 21.91 8.70 10.90
N GLY A 76 22.22 7.41 10.93
CA GLY A 76 21.41 6.33 10.33
C GLY A 76 21.87 5.94 8.92
N THR A 77 21.74 4.66 8.59
CA THR A 77 22.11 4.13 7.28
C THR A 77 20.97 4.26 6.28
N LEU A 78 21.25 4.15 4.97
CA LEU A 78 20.20 4.07 3.95
C LEU A 78 19.27 2.87 4.16
N SER A 79 19.82 1.75 4.66
CA SER A 79 19.04 0.57 5.02
C SER A 79 18.06 0.86 6.15
N ASP A 80 18.48 1.58 7.19
CA ASP A 80 17.60 1.99 8.30
C ASP A 80 16.46 2.88 7.80
N ALA A 81 16.77 3.84 6.92
CA ALA A 81 15.78 4.72 6.31
C ALA A 81 14.76 3.95 5.46
N VAL A 82 15.20 2.94 4.70
CA VAL A 82 14.31 2.07 3.91
C VAL A 82 13.40 1.23 4.81
N VAL A 83 13.95 0.62 5.87
CA VAL A 83 13.17 -0.16 6.85
C VAL A 83 12.13 0.73 7.55
N ALA A 84 12.52 1.93 7.98
CA ALA A 84 11.61 2.91 8.59
C ALA A 84 10.51 3.36 7.60
N ALA A 85 10.88 3.63 6.35
CA ALA A 85 9.93 4.04 5.32
C ALA A 85 8.92 2.95 4.98
N TRP A 86 9.36 1.68 4.91
CA TRP A 86 8.48 0.55 4.71
C TRP A 86 7.46 0.44 5.85
N ARG A 87 7.92 0.50 7.11
CA ARG A 87 7.03 0.46 8.28
C ARG A 87 6.06 1.63 8.31
N ALA A 88 6.54 2.85 8.07
CA ALA A 88 5.67 4.03 8.02
C ALA A 88 4.62 3.93 6.91
N THR A 89 4.96 3.31 5.77
CA THR A 89 3.99 3.04 4.70
C THR A 89 2.98 1.98 5.12
N ALA A 90 3.44 0.92 5.79
CA ALA A 90 2.59 -0.11 6.36
C ALA A 90 1.66 0.43 7.47
N ASP A 91 2.08 1.42 8.24
CA ASP A 91 1.25 2.08 9.26
C ASP A 91 0.22 3.02 8.63
N GLU A 92 0.53 3.62 7.48
CA GLU A 92 -0.41 4.44 6.71
C GLU A 92 -1.45 3.63 5.95
N MET A 93 -1.10 2.40 5.55
CA MET A 93 -1.94 1.53 4.71
C MET A 93 -1.92 0.07 5.19
N PRO A 94 -2.24 -0.20 6.48
CA PRO A 94 -2.05 -1.52 7.09
C PRO A 94 -2.94 -2.59 6.47
N GLY A 95 -4.18 -2.23 6.12
CA GLY A 95 -5.12 -3.15 5.51
C GLY A 95 -4.74 -3.45 4.06
N VAL A 96 -4.27 -2.45 3.32
CA VAL A 96 -3.74 -2.68 1.97
C VAL A 96 -2.56 -3.65 2.00
N ARG A 97 -1.61 -3.49 2.93
CA ARG A 97 -0.48 -4.41 3.07
C ARG A 97 -0.96 -5.85 3.30
N LEU A 98 -1.91 -6.04 4.21
CA LEU A 98 -2.50 -7.37 4.49
C LEU A 98 -3.22 -7.97 3.28
N VAL A 99 -3.97 -7.16 2.52
CA VAL A 99 -4.64 -7.62 1.29
C VAL A 99 -3.62 -8.06 0.25
N LEU A 100 -2.53 -7.30 0.05
CA LEU A 100 -1.46 -7.67 -0.88
C LEU A 100 -0.76 -8.97 -0.45
N ASP A 101 -0.51 -9.14 0.85
CA ASP A 101 0.09 -10.35 1.41
C ASP A 101 -0.83 -11.57 1.20
N ALA A 102 -2.12 -11.43 1.49
CA ALA A 102 -3.11 -12.50 1.29
C ALA A 102 -3.27 -12.87 -0.19
N ALA A 103 -3.31 -11.88 -1.09
CA ALA A 103 -3.42 -12.12 -2.53
C ALA A 103 -2.21 -12.91 -3.06
N ALA A 104 -1.00 -12.62 -2.57
CA ALA A 104 0.20 -13.35 -2.95
C ALA A 104 0.18 -14.82 -2.48
N GLY A 105 -0.41 -15.10 -1.31
CA GLY A 105 -0.52 -16.46 -0.77
C GLY A 105 -1.68 -17.28 -1.34
N ALA A 106 -2.72 -16.64 -1.87
CA ALA A 106 -3.97 -17.28 -2.31
C ALA A 106 -4.19 -17.25 -3.84
N ALA A 107 -3.15 -16.97 -4.63
CA ALA A 107 -3.26 -16.88 -6.09
C ALA A 107 -3.91 -18.14 -6.67
N ALA A 108 -5.10 -18.00 -7.25
CA ALA A 108 -5.92 -19.11 -7.73
C ALA A 108 -5.42 -19.67 -9.07
N ASP A 109 -4.66 -18.89 -9.84
CA ASP A 109 -4.14 -19.25 -11.15
C ASP A 109 -2.70 -18.73 -11.36
N GLU A 110 -2.02 -19.36 -12.32
CA GLU A 110 -0.61 -19.09 -12.64
C GLU A 110 -0.36 -17.66 -13.13
N ARG A 111 -1.31 -17.08 -13.89
CA ARG A 111 -1.15 -15.71 -14.41
C ARG A 111 -1.17 -14.71 -13.25
N THR A 112 -2.08 -14.89 -12.32
CA THR A 112 -2.20 -14.10 -11.10
C THR A 112 -0.95 -14.27 -10.24
N ALA A 113 -0.48 -15.50 -10.03
CA ALA A 113 0.76 -15.78 -9.27
C ALA A 113 1.98 -15.07 -9.89
N GLN A 114 2.15 -15.14 -11.22
CA GLN A 114 3.25 -14.45 -11.92
C GLN A 114 3.17 -12.93 -11.81
N ALA A 115 1.97 -12.35 -11.93
CA ALA A 115 1.79 -10.91 -11.81
C ALA A 115 2.18 -10.41 -10.40
N LEU A 116 1.76 -11.13 -9.36
CA LEU A 116 2.09 -10.79 -7.97
C LEU A 116 3.58 -11.01 -7.66
N ALA A 117 4.18 -12.08 -8.18
CA ALA A 117 5.61 -12.32 -8.07
C ALA A 117 6.45 -11.20 -8.70
N ARG A 118 6.06 -10.73 -9.89
CA ARG A 118 6.72 -9.59 -10.57
C ARG A 118 6.59 -8.29 -9.79
N ALA A 119 5.42 -8.03 -9.22
CA ALA A 119 5.20 -6.87 -8.35
C ALA A 119 6.10 -6.92 -7.11
N ARG A 120 6.21 -8.09 -6.47
CA ARG A 120 7.09 -8.27 -5.31
C ARG A 120 8.56 -8.11 -5.68
N ALA A 121 9.01 -8.67 -6.79
CA ALA A 121 10.37 -8.47 -7.30
C ALA A 121 10.67 -6.99 -7.57
N THR A 122 9.70 -6.25 -8.13
CA THR A 122 9.81 -4.79 -8.33
C THR A 122 9.97 -4.05 -7.00
N GLU A 123 9.21 -4.44 -5.97
CA GLU A 123 9.38 -3.90 -4.62
C GLU A 123 10.79 -4.12 -4.10
N HIS A 124 11.26 -5.37 -4.12
CA HIS A 124 12.56 -5.76 -3.58
C HIS A 124 13.70 -5.05 -4.28
N ALA A 125 13.67 -4.98 -5.61
CA ALA A 125 14.64 -4.22 -6.38
C ALA A 125 14.66 -2.74 -5.96
N THR A 126 13.48 -2.12 -5.80
CA THR A 126 13.35 -0.73 -5.34
C THR A 126 13.96 -0.53 -3.95
N LEU A 127 13.71 -1.45 -3.01
CA LEU A 127 14.26 -1.39 -1.65
C LEU A 127 15.78 -1.52 -1.66
N ALA A 128 16.33 -2.47 -2.43
CA ALA A 128 17.76 -2.69 -2.52
C ALA A 128 18.49 -1.50 -3.14
N VAL A 129 17.95 -0.93 -4.22
CA VAL A 129 18.50 0.28 -4.85
C VAL A 129 18.44 1.47 -3.89
N ALA A 130 17.30 1.68 -3.24
CA ALA A 130 17.14 2.77 -2.27
C ALA A 130 18.08 2.65 -1.06
N ALA A 131 18.42 1.42 -0.66
CA ALA A 131 19.35 1.15 0.42
C ALA A 131 20.84 1.24 -0.01
N GLY A 132 21.11 1.49 -1.29
CA GLY A 132 22.48 1.52 -1.85
C GLY A 132 23.13 0.14 -1.96
N LEU A 133 22.34 -0.94 -1.92
CA LEU A 133 22.82 -2.34 -1.98
C LEU A 133 22.83 -2.92 -3.40
N ALA A 134 22.27 -2.20 -4.37
CA ALA A 134 22.22 -2.56 -5.78
C ALA A 134 22.22 -1.30 -6.66
N GLY A 135 22.70 -1.40 -7.90
CA GLY A 135 22.55 -0.36 -8.90
C GLY A 135 21.18 -0.41 -9.57
N THR A 136 20.78 0.68 -10.24
CA THR A 136 19.54 0.73 -11.03
C THR A 136 19.56 -0.20 -12.25
N ALA A 137 20.75 -0.65 -12.67
CA ALA A 137 20.90 -1.66 -13.73
C ALA A 137 20.65 -3.10 -13.22
N ASP A 138 20.69 -3.32 -11.90
CA ASP A 138 20.68 -4.64 -11.27
C ASP A 138 19.28 -5.04 -10.77
N VAL A 139 18.21 -4.37 -11.24
CA VAL A 139 16.83 -4.58 -10.73
C VAL A 139 16.28 -6.00 -10.96
N HIS A 140 16.92 -6.80 -11.80
CA HIS A 140 16.60 -8.20 -12.03
C HIS A 140 17.68 -9.17 -11.50
N ASP A 141 18.74 -8.66 -10.88
CA ASP A 141 19.79 -9.49 -10.26
C ASP A 141 19.21 -10.20 -9.02
N PRO A 142 19.29 -11.55 -8.94
CA PRO A 142 18.87 -12.30 -7.75
C PRO A 142 19.46 -11.78 -6.44
N ARG A 143 20.68 -11.21 -6.45
CA ARG A 143 21.31 -10.62 -5.26
C ARG A 143 20.62 -9.34 -4.82
N ALA A 144 20.19 -8.50 -5.77
CA ALA A 144 19.43 -7.29 -5.48
C ALA A 144 18.06 -7.65 -4.89
N LEU A 145 17.38 -8.65 -5.49
CA LEU A 145 16.10 -9.15 -4.98
C LEU A 145 16.25 -9.70 -3.55
N ALA A 146 17.25 -10.54 -3.30
CA ALA A 146 17.51 -11.09 -1.97
C ALA A 146 17.88 -10.01 -0.93
N ALA A 147 18.57 -8.94 -1.34
CA ALA A 147 18.84 -7.80 -0.46
C ALA A 147 17.55 -7.03 -0.09
N GLY A 148 16.68 -6.79 -1.07
CA GLY A 148 15.37 -6.18 -0.85
C GLY A 148 14.45 -7.01 0.03
N GLU A 149 14.44 -8.33 -0.17
CA GLU A 149 13.69 -9.28 0.65
C GLU A 149 14.13 -9.20 2.12
N ARG A 150 15.44 -9.21 2.41
CA ARG A 150 15.96 -9.06 3.78
C ARG A 150 15.55 -7.74 4.44
N LEU A 151 15.49 -6.65 3.67
CA LEU A 151 15.01 -5.35 4.17
C LEU A 151 13.51 -5.39 4.50
N GLU A 152 12.71 -6.02 3.64
CA GLU A 152 11.28 -6.25 3.90
C GLU A 152 11.09 -7.10 5.16
N GLU A 153 11.82 -8.22 5.29
CA GLU A 153 11.78 -9.11 6.46
C GLU A 153 12.15 -8.36 7.75
N ALA A 154 13.23 -7.57 7.74
CA ALA A 154 13.63 -6.75 8.87
C ALA A 154 12.55 -5.74 9.25
N ALA A 155 11.90 -5.11 8.26
CA ALA A 155 10.80 -4.20 8.49
C ALA A 155 9.59 -4.92 9.12
N ARG A 156 9.24 -6.10 8.60
CA ARG A 156 8.12 -6.94 9.08
C ARG A 156 8.34 -7.50 10.48
N ALA A 157 9.57 -7.85 10.85
CA ALA A 157 9.90 -8.48 12.12
C ALA A 157 9.37 -7.70 13.34
N THR A 158 9.32 -6.36 13.23
CA THR A 158 8.78 -5.50 14.30
C THR A 158 7.49 -4.77 13.93
N TRP A 159 6.92 -5.04 12.76
CA TRP A 159 5.66 -4.43 12.34
C TRP A 159 4.48 -5.26 12.83
N ARG A 160 3.41 -4.56 13.22
CA ARG A 160 2.13 -5.14 13.60
C ARG A 160 1.02 -4.30 12.98
N ALA A 161 0.18 -4.94 12.17
CA ALA A 161 -0.98 -4.29 11.59
C ALA A 161 -1.87 -3.74 12.71
N THR A 162 -2.13 -2.44 12.66
CA THR A 162 -3.04 -1.78 13.58
C THR A 162 -4.17 -1.18 12.74
N PRO A 163 -5.44 -1.58 12.98
CA PRO A 163 -6.56 -1.02 12.24
C PRO A 163 -6.57 0.51 12.30
N VAL A 164 -6.66 1.15 11.13
CA VAL A 164 -6.88 2.59 11.06
C VAL A 164 -8.31 2.82 11.51
N ARG A 165 -8.47 3.39 12.71
CA ARG A 165 -9.79 3.85 13.13
C ARG A 165 -10.25 4.86 12.10
N ALA A 166 -11.32 4.53 11.37
CA ALA A 166 -12.03 5.51 10.58
C ALA A 166 -12.19 6.74 11.46
N ALA A 167 -11.62 7.87 11.03
CA ALA A 167 -11.84 9.13 11.73
C ALA A 167 -13.36 9.31 11.68
N GLY A 168 -14.04 8.95 12.78
CA GLY A 168 -15.49 9.03 12.87
C GLY A 168 -15.82 10.43 12.40
N HIS A 169 -16.67 10.53 11.35
CA HIS A 169 -17.09 11.78 10.74
C HIS A 169 -17.23 12.79 11.87
N ARG A 170 -16.24 13.70 12.03
CA ARG A 170 -16.30 14.66 13.12
C ARG A 170 -17.47 15.53 12.75
N ARG A 171 -18.65 15.25 13.31
CA ARG A 171 -19.86 16.03 13.09
C ARG A 171 -19.45 17.49 13.23
N THR A 172 -19.50 18.19 12.12
CA THR A 172 -19.10 19.59 12.11
C THR A 172 -20.01 20.35 13.06
N LEU A 173 -19.58 21.52 13.52
CA LEU A 173 -20.43 22.34 14.38
C LEU A 173 -21.79 22.62 13.70
N VAL A 174 -21.78 22.69 12.37
CA VAL A 174 -22.97 22.85 11.51
C VAL A 174 -23.88 21.62 11.55
N ASP A 175 -23.34 20.40 11.53
CA ASP A 175 -24.15 19.18 11.63
C ASP A 175 -24.81 19.03 13.02
N ARG A 176 -24.14 19.51 14.07
CA ARG A 176 -24.70 19.58 15.42
C ARG A 176 -25.80 20.63 15.53
N LEU A 177 -25.62 21.80 14.90
CA LEU A 177 -26.63 22.86 14.89
C LEU A 177 -27.89 22.46 14.12
N ARG A 178 -27.78 21.79 12.97
CA ARG A 178 -28.95 21.28 12.24
C ARG A 178 -29.74 20.24 13.02
N ALA A 179 -29.06 19.34 13.73
CA ALA A 179 -29.73 18.32 14.54
C ALA A 179 -30.50 18.93 15.73
N ALA A 180 -29.99 20.02 16.31
CA ALA A 180 -30.66 20.73 17.42
C ALA A 180 -31.86 21.57 16.98
N LEU A 181 -31.93 21.98 15.71
CA LEU A 181 -33.05 22.74 15.15
C LEU A 181 -34.15 21.84 14.56
N ALA A 182 -33.88 20.54 14.44
CA ALA A 182 -34.83 19.54 13.96
C ALA A 182 -35.49 18.72 15.10
N ALA A 183 -35.19 19.07 16.35
CA ALA A 183 -35.76 18.50 17.58
C ALA A 183 -36.59 19.58 18.29
#